data_AF-A0A2S5M6K5-F1
#
_entry.id   AF-A0A2S5M6K5-F1
#
_cell.length_a   1.000
_cell.length_b   1.000
_cell.length_c   1.000
_cell.angle_alpha   90.00
_cell.angle_beta   90.00
_cell.angle_gamma   90.00
#
_symmetry.space_group_name_H-M   'P 1'
#
loop_
_entity.id
_entity.type
_entity.pdbx_description
1 polymer ?
#
loop_
_entity_poly.entity_id
_entity_poly.type
_entity_poly.pdbx_seq_one_letter_code
_entity_poly.pdbx_strand_id
1 'polypeptide(L)' 'MAQQMGSGEIADLVHQMEQSEDDPRRCYALVKQRISEFRQSGYAIPDDLVRMERALMVECMQASQGR' A
#
# COMPACT_ATOMS: atom_id res chain seq x y z
N MET A 1 18.71 -13.53 -11.89
CA MET A 1 17.67 -12.66 -12.48
C MET A 1 16.52 -12.59 -11.48
N ALA A 2 16.51 -11.58 -10.62
CA ALA A 2 15.48 -11.41 -9.61
C ALA A 2 14.28 -10.69 -10.26
N GLN A 3 13.32 -11.49 -10.70
CA GLN A 3 11.88 -11.22 -10.67
C GLN A 3 11.48 -9.75 -10.87
N GLN A 4 11.62 -9.26 -12.11
CA GLN A 4 10.92 -8.06 -12.58
C GLN A 4 9.47 -8.45 -12.94
N MET A 5 8.70 -8.88 -11.95
CA MET A 5 7.24 -8.99 -12.05
C MET A 5 6.69 -8.28 -10.83
N GLY A 6 6.12 -7.09 -11.01
CA GLY A 6 5.45 -6.35 -9.93
C GLY A 6 5.50 -4.83 -10.02
N SER A 7 6.33 -4.24 -10.88
CA SER A 7 6.45 -2.77 -10.96
C SER A 7 5.20 -2.08 -11.52
N GLY A 8 4.46 -2.71 -12.43
CA GLY A 8 3.25 -2.11 -13.00
C GLY A 8 2.08 -2.02 -12.01
N GLU A 9 1.82 -3.09 -11.27
CA GLU A 9 0.72 -3.12 -10.29
C GLU A 9 0.98 -2.22 -9.08
N ILE A 10 2.24 -2.12 -8.65
CA ILE A 10 2.63 -1.20 -7.58
C ILE A 10 2.62 0.24 -8.09
N ALA A 11 3.09 0.51 -9.31
CA ALA A 11 3.04 1.86 -9.89
C ALA A 11 1.59 2.37 -10.02
N ASP A 12 0.67 1.52 -10.44
CA ASP A 12 -0.75 1.85 -10.52
C ASP A 12 -1.34 2.14 -9.12
N LEU A 13 -0.98 1.34 -8.12
CA LEU A 13 -1.39 1.57 -6.73
C LEU A 13 -0.83 2.89 -6.18
N VAL A 14 0.44 3.21 -6.44
CA VAL A 14 1.06 4.48 -6.06
C VAL A 14 0.34 5.65 -6.73
N HIS A 15 0.03 5.54 -8.02
CA HIS A 15 -0.71 6.57 -8.74
C HIS A 15 -2.13 6.80 -8.19
N GLN A 16 -2.81 5.73 -7.74
CA GLN A 16 -4.11 5.83 -7.05
C GLN A 16 -3.97 6.50 -5.67
N MET A 17 -2.88 6.25 -4.96
CA MET A 17 -2.58 6.90 -3.69
C MET A 17 -2.27 8.39 -3.86
N GLU A 18 -1.51 8.77 -4.88
CA GLU A 18 -1.23 10.19 -5.21
C GLU A 18 -2.52 10.98 -5.50
N GLN A 19 -3.52 10.35 -6.11
CA GLN A 19 -4.84 10.94 -6.38
C GLN A 19 -5.76 11.00 -5.15
N SER A 20 -5.44 10.27 -4.07
CA SER A 20 -6.33 10.17 -2.89
C SER A 20 -6.22 11.34 -1.90
N GLU A 21 -5.44 12.38 -2.24
CA GLU A 21 -5.29 13.67 -1.55
C GLU A 21 -5.17 13.57 0.00
N ASP A 22 -3.92 13.60 0.48
CA ASP A 22 -3.45 13.91 1.85
C ASP A 22 -4.03 13.14 3.06
N ASP A 23 -4.95 12.18 2.88
CA ASP A 23 -5.37 11.31 3.99
C ASP A 23 -4.61 9.96 3.97
N PRO A 24 -3.60 9.76 4.84
CA PRO A 24 -2.86 8.51 4.92
C PRO A 24 -3.76 7.31 5.23
N ARG A 25 -4.95 7.51 5.81
CA ARG A 25 -5.92 6.44 6.08
C ARG A 25 -6.53 5.87 4.82
N ARG A 26 -6.79 6.72 3.81
CA ARG A 26 -7.29 6.27 2.50
C ARG A 26 -6.22 5.45 1.77
N CYS A 27 -5.00 5.97 1.75
CA CYS A 27 -3.85 5.26 1.21
C CYS A 27 -3.64 3.90 1.90
N TYR A 28 -3.70 3.85 3.24
CA TYR A 28 -3.58 2.62 4.00
C TYR A 28 -4.67 1.59 3.63
N ALA A 29 -5.92 2.04 3.47
CA ALA A 29 -7.02 1.18 3.07
C ALA A 29 -6.82 0.56 1.68
N LEU A 30 -6.31 1.34 0.71
CA LEU A 30 -6.00 0.86 -0.64
C LEU A 30 -4.91 -0.23 -0.61
N VAL A 31 -3.80 0.01 0.09
CA VAL A 31 -2.72 -0.98 0.23
C VAL A 31 -3.21 -2.24 0.93
N LYS A 32 -3.98 -2.10 2.01
CA LYS A 32 -4.54 -3.24 2.75
C LYS A 32 -5.52 -4.06 1.91
N GLN A 33 -6.33 -3.41 1.09
CA GLN A 33 -7.21 -4.09 0.13
C GLN A 33 -6.38 -4.92 -0.85
N ARG A 34 -5.35 -4.33 -1.46
CA ARG A 34 -4.48 -5.05 -2.39
C ARG A 34 -3.81 -6.26 -1.73
N ILE A 35 -3.25 -6.10 -0.54
CA ILE A 35 -2.67 -7.21 0.24
C ILE A 35 -3.70 -8.32 0.47
N SER A 36 -4.95 -7.96 0.75
CA SER A 36 -6.03 -8.92 0.95
C SER A 36 -6.40 -9.66 -0.34
N GLU A 37 -6.30 -9.02 -1.50
CA GLU A 37 -6.49 -9.68 -2.80
C GLU A 37 -5.39 -10.70 -3.09
N PHE A 38 -4.11 -10.36 -2.81
CA PHE A 38 -3.00 -11.30 -2.92
C PHE A 38 -3.19 -12.52 -2.01
N ARG A 39 -3.60 -12.28 -0.75
CA ARG A 39 -3.91 -13.35 0.22
C ARG A 39 -5.04 -14.25 -0.24
N GLN A 40 -6.15 -13.67 -0.71
CA GLN A 40 -7.32 -14.43 -1.18
C GLN A 40 -7.01 -15.24 -2.44
N SER A 41 -6.16 -14.70 -3.31
CA SER A 41 -5.71 -15.38 -4.53
C SER A 41 -4.67 -16.47 -4.26
N GLY A 42 -4.19 -16.60 -3.03
CA GLY A 42 -3.14 -17.56 -2.65
C GLY A 42 -1.74 -17.17 -3.13
N TYR A 43 -1.54 -15.94 -3.63
CA TYR A 43 -0.25 -15.44 -4.06
C TYR A 43 0.57 -14.93 -2.87
N ALA A 44 1.89 -15.05 -2.99
CA ALA A 44 2.80 -14.43 -2.05
C ALA A 44 2.64 -12.91 -2.11
N ILE A 45 2.59 -12.25 -0.95
CA ILE A 45 2.49 -10.80 -0.87
C ILE A 45 3.87 -10.20 -1.15
N PRO A 46 4.02 -9.30 -2.12
CA PRO A 46 5.24 -8.55 -2.37
C PRO A 46 5.74 -7.81 -1.11
N ASP A 47 7.06 -7.84 -0.88
CA ASP A 47 7.68 -7.14 0.27
C ASP A 47 7.43 -5.62 0.22
N ASP A 48 7.38 -5.04 -0.98
CA ASP A 48 7.09 -3.62 -1.19
C ASP A 48 5.70 -3.24 -0.67
N LEU A 49 4.66 -4.07 -0.87
CA LEU A 49 3.32 -3.82 -0.33
C LEU A 49 3.33 -3.86 1.19
N VAL A 50 4.08 -4.79 1.79
CA VAL A 50 4.23 -4.88 3.26
C VAL A 50 4.96 -3.66 3.81
N ARG A 51 5.98 -3.14 3.11
CA ARG A 51 6.69 -1.91 3.49
C ARG A 51 5.76 -0.69 3.41
N MET A 52 4.99 -0.56 2.33
CA MET A 52 4.03 0.52 2.16
C MET A 52 2.95 0.50 3.25
N GLU A 53 2.40 -0.67 3.58
CA GLU A 53 1.40 -0.81 4.64
C GLU A 53 1.93 -0.27 5.98
N ARG A 54 3.18 -0.62 6.33
CA ARG A 54 3.82 -0.17 7.57
C ARG A 54 4.06 1.33 7.60
N ALA A 55 4.57 1.89 6.50
CA ALA A 55 4.81 3.34 6.40
C ALA A 55 3.50 4.12 6.60
N LEU A 56 2.45 3.73 5.87
CA LEU A 56 1.14 4.36 5.94
C LEU A 56 0.47 4.19 7.31
N MET A 57 0.67 3.06 8.00
CA MET A 57 0.18 2.88 9.37
C MET A 57 0.81 3.91 10.32
N VAL A 58 2.11 4.18 10.19
CA VAL A 58 2.80 5.21 10.99
C VAL A 58 2.26 6.60 10.65
N GLU A 59 2.07 6.91 9.38
CA GLU A 59 1.50 8.19 8.94
C GLU A 59 0.06 8.37 9.41
N CYS A 60 -0.77 7.32 9.39
CA CYS A 60 -2.11 7.33 9.97
C CYS A 60 -2.10 7.66 11.46
N MET A 61 -1.17 7.05 12.20
CA MET A 61 -1.01 7.32 13.64
C MET A 61 -0.59 8.76 13.89
N GLN A 62 0.35 9.30 13.10
CA GLN A 62 0.77 10.70 13.19
C GLN A 62 -0.37 11.67 12.83
N ALA A 63 -1.10 11.40 11.75
CA ALA A 63 -2.26 12.18 11.34
C ALA A 63 -3.42 12.12 12.35
N SER A 64 -3.52 11.03 13.13
CA SER A 64 -4.53 10.90 14.18
C SER A 64 -4.16 11.60 15.49
N GLN A 65 -2.86 11.82 15.74
CA GLN A 65 -2.40 12.41 17.00
C GLN A 65 -2.48 13.94 17.05
N GLY A 66 -2.82 14.60 15.93
CA GLY A 66 -2.98 16.05 15.88
C GLY A 66 -1.65 16.81 16.02
N ARG A 67 -1.48 17.86 15.22
CA ARG A 67 -0.46 18.88 15.48
C ARG A 67 -0.92 19.80 16.60
#